data_AF-A0A9N9JL94-F1
#
_entry.id   AF-A0A9N9JL94-F1
#
_cell.length_a   1.000
_cell.length_b   1.000
_cell.length_c   1.000
_cell.angle_alpha   90.00
_cell.angle_beta   90.00
_cell.angle_gamma   90.00
#
_symmetry.space_group_name_H-M   'P 1'
#
loop_
_entity.id
_entity.type
_entity.pdbx_description
1 polymer ?
#
loop_
_entity_poly.entity_id
_entity_poly.type
_entity_poly.pdbx_seq_one_letter_code
_entity_poly.pdbx_strand_id
1 'polypeptide(L)'
;ICKAGDFLLCHEKSTIFICRVRGIVVDKMGEHKLKVDRLLHHQNLPNCKSNNNRHTRGNGKELWLVESDSTLVNLVNVKQHVTIWLCDQQEPAKYDFYIQEI
;
A
#
# COMPACT_ATOMS: atom_id res chain seq x y z
N ILE A 1 10.27 9.88 -9.74
CA ILE A 1 8.95 10.44 -10.17
C ILE A 1 7.92 9.37 -9.86
N CYS A 2 6.90 9.66 -9.05
CA CYS A 2 5.82 8.71 -8.73
C CYS A 2 4.71 8.82 -9.79
N LYS A 3 4.18 7.69 -10.25
CA LYS A 3 3.09 7.58 -11.21
C LYS A 3 1.89 6.87 -10.59
N ALA A 4 0.71 7.06 -11.18
CA ALA A 4 -0.48 6.30 -10.77
C ALA A 4 -0.24 4.80 -10.97
N GLY A 5 -0.64 4.00 -9.98
CA GLY A 5 -0.39 2.56 -9.93
C GLY A 5 0.90 2.17 -9.20
N ASP A 6 1.84 3.11 -8.97
CA ASP A 6 3.05 2.80 -8.21
C ASP A 6 2.72 2.42 -6.76
N PHE A 7 3.50 1.50 -6.20
CA PHE A 7 3.46 1.16 -4.79
C PHE A 7 4.64 1.76 -4.05
N LEU A 8 4.37 2.38 -2.90
CA LEU A 8 5.35 3.16 -2.15
C LEU A 8 5.35 2.75 -0.69
N LEU A 9 6.52 2.84 -0.06
CA LEU A 9 6.67 2.87 1.39
C LEU A 9 6.74 4.32 1.84
N CYS A 10 5.82 4.73 2.70
CA CYS A 10 5.74 6.08 3.22
C CYS A 10 6.01 6.09 4.73
N HIS A 11 6.63 7.17 5.19
CA HIS A 11 6.82 7.46 6.61
C HIS A 11 6.19 8.81 6.94
N GLU A 12 5.10 8.77 7.67
CA GLU A 12 4.40 9.98 8.10
C GLU A 12 4.34 10.01 9.62
N LYS A 13 4.88 11.09 10.20
CA LYS A 13 5.07 11.26 11.64
C LYS A 13 5.86 10.08 12.24
N SER A 14 5.18 9.14 12.88
CA SER A 14 5.75 7.94 13.52
C SER A 14 5.17 6.65 12.94
N THR A 15 4.50 6.71 11.79
CA THR A 15 3.85 5.56 11.17
C THR A 15 4.48 5.28 9.81
N ILE A 16 4.91 4.03 9.64
CA ILE A 16 5.35 3.50 8.35
C ILE A 16 4.17 2.72 7.75
N PHE A 17 3.84 2.99 6.49
CA PHE A 17 2.79 2.26 5.79
C PHE A 17 3.10 2.12 4.30
N ILE A 18 2.50 1.11 3.69
CA ILE A 18 2.59 0.86 2.25
C ILE A 18 1.32 1.42 1.61
N CYS A 19 1.45 2.02 0.44
CA CYS A 19 0.30 2.56 -0.28
C CYS A 19 0.43 2.41 -1.80
N ARG A 20 -0.71 2.50 -2.48
CA ARG A 20 -0.81 2.59 -3.93
C ARG A 20 -1.09 4.03 -4.33
N VAL A 21 -0.36 4.58 -5.29
CA VAL A 21 -0.61 5.92 -5.81
C VAL A 21 -1.84 5.90 -6.71
N ARG A 22 -2.88 6.69 -6.37
CA ARG A 22 -4.01 6.98 -7.25
C ARG A 22 -3.69 8.09 -8.24
N GLY A 23 -2.96 9.12 -7.80
CA GLY A 23 -2.59 10.24 -8.64
C GLY A 23 -1.92 11.37 -7.87
N ILE A 24 -1.60 12.44 -8.59
CA ILE A 24 -1.02 13.67 -8.04
C ILE A 24 -2.14 14.70 -7.95
N VAL A 25 -2.26 15.37 -6.81
CA VAL A 25 -3.20 16.46 -6.58
C VAL A 25 -2.46 17.72 -6.15
N VAL A 26 -3.06 18.88 -6.43
CA VAL A 26 -2.59 20.17 -5.94
C VAL A 26 -3.53 20.59 -4.82
N ASP A 27 -2.98 20.90 -3.65
CA ASP A 27 -3.81 21.37 -2.54
C ASP A 27 -4.18 22.85 -2.67
N LYS A 28 -4.93 23.37 -1.69
CA LYS A 28 -5.39 24.76 -1.69
C LYS A 28 -4.25 25.78 -1.61
N MET A 29 -3.05 25.37 -1.19
CA MET A 29 -1.86 26.21 -1.08
C MET A 29 -0.98 26.13 -2.33
N GLY A 30 -1.37 25.33 -3.33
CA GLY A 30 -0.58 25.12 -4.54
C GLY A 30 0.49 24.03 -4.40
N GLU A 31 0.50 23.27 -3.30
CA GLU A 31 1.50 22.22 -3.08
C GLU A 31 1.08 20.89 -3.74
N HIS A 32 2.02 20.23 -4.39
CA HIS A 32 1.80 18.90 -4.98
C HIS A 32 1.83 17.80 -3.91
N LYS A 33 0.77 17.01 -3.84
CA LYS A 33 0.61 15.88 -2.93
C LYS A 33 0.19 14.63 -3.70
N LEU A 34 0.51 13.46 -3.17
CA LEU A 34 0.06 12.18 -3.71
C LEU A 34 -1.26 11.82 -3.05
N LYS A 35 -2.27 11.53 -3.86
CA LYS A 35 -3.46 10.81 -3.39
C LYS A 35 -3.16 9.32 -3.44
N VAL A 36 -3.25 8.64 -2.31
CA VAL A 36 -2.84 7.24 -2.18
C VAL A 36 -3.88 6.43 -1.44
N ASP A 37 -3.94 5.13 -1.74
CA ASP A 37 -4.73 4.15 -0.99
C ASP A 37 -3.81 3.36 -0.08
N ARG A 38 -4.15 3.25 1.20
CA ARG A 38 -3.34 2.49 2.14
C ARG A 38 -3.54 0.98 1.92
N LEU A 39 -2.43 0.27 1.94
CA LEU A 39 -2.41 -1.19 1.93
C LEU A 39 -2.24 -1.68 3.36
N LEU A 40 -3.07 -2.63 3.75
CA LEU A 40 -3.08 -3.20 5.09
C LEU A 40 -2.51 -4.62 5.10
N HIS A 41 -1.73 -4.93 6.13
CA HIS A 41 -1.48 -6.32 6.48
C HIS A 41 -2.75 -6.94 7.08
N HIS A 42 -2.87 -8.26 6.96
CA HIS A 42 -3.98 -9.04 7.53
C HIS A 42 -4.29 -8.66 9.00
N GLN A 43 -3.26 -8.49 9.83
CA GLN A 43 -3.41 -8.13 11.26
C GLN A 43 -4.08 -6.77 11.50
N ASN A 44 -4.08 -5.88 10.51
CA ASN A 44 -4.65 -4.53 10.59
C ASN A 44 -6.06 -4.47 9.97
N LEU A 45 -6.61 -5.57 9.46
CA LEU A 45 -7.96 -5.62 8.93
C LEU A 45 -8.99 -5.59 10.07
N PRO A 46 -10.14 -4.91 9.88
CA PRO A 46 -11.22 -4.97 10.84
C PRO A 46 -11.72 -6.41 11.01
N ASN A 47 -12.02 -6.82 12.24
CA ASN A 47 -12.50 -8.15 12.60
C ASN A 47 -11.55 -9.32 12.28
N CYS A 48 -10.25 -9.07 12.06
CA CYS A 48 -9.29 -10.15 11.89
C CYS A 48 -8.96 -10.84 13.22
N LYS A 49 -9.34 -12.11 13.36
CA LYS A 49 -8.87 -12.96 14.46
C LYS A 49 -7.48 -13.49 14.11
N SER A 50 -6.53 -13.38 15.05
CA SER A 50 -5.14 -13.85 14.92
C SER A 50 -5.03 -15.33 14.52
N ASN A 51 -6.02 -16.16 14.88
CA ASN A 51 -6.09 -17.59 14.56
C ASN A 51 -6.76 -17.91 13.21
N ASN A 52 -6.98 -16.93 12.33
CA ASN A 52 -7.50 -17.22 11.00
C ASN A 52 -6.42 -17.92 10.16
N ASN A 53 -6.72 -19.09 9.58
CA ASN A 53 -5.83 -19.87 8.72
C ASN A 53 -5.28 -19.07 7.52
N ARG A 54 -5.90 -17.93 7.20
CA ARG A 54 -5.42 -17.00 6.15
C ARG A 54 -4.13 -16.27 6.56
N HIS A 55 -3.97 -15.92 7.85
CA HIS A 55 -2.77 -15.27 8.36
C HIS A 55 -1.50 -16.11 8.16
N THR A 56 -1.59 -17.42 8.47
CA THR A 56 -0.46 -18.36 8.34
C THR A 56 -0.10 -18.65 6.89
N ARG A 57 -1.05 -18.56 5.95
CA ARG A 57 -0.78 -18.71 4.51
C ARG A 57 -0.04 -17.51 3.92
N GLY A 58 -0.25 -16.31 4.49
CA GLY A 58 0.32 -15.07 3.99
C GLY A 58 1.83 -14.87 4.21
N ASN A 59 2.43 -15.66 5.10
CA ASN A 59 3.82 -15.50 5.57
C ASN A 59 4.24 -14.04 5.87
N GLY A 60 3.29 -13.21 6.32
CA GLY A 60 3.49 -11.77 6.57
C GLY A 60 3.65 -10.87 5.33
N LYS A 61 3.67 -11.44 4.11
CA LYS A 61 3.86 -10.70 2.85
C LYS A 61 2.56 -10.30 2.16
N GLU A 62 1.44 -10.89 2.55
CA GLU A 62 0.13 -10.56 1.99
C GLU A 62 -0.31 -9.16 2.41
N LEU A 63 -0.72 -8.36 1.42
CA LEU A 63 -1.27 -7.02 1.58
C LEU A 63 -2.69 -6.97 1.01
N TRP A 64 -3.47 -6.07 1.58
CA TRP A 64 -4.89 -5.89 1.29
C TRP A 64 -5.15 -4.45 0.88
N LEU A 65 -5.77 -4.26 -0.28
CA LEU A 65 -6.21 -2.95 -0.75
C LEU A 65 -7.59 -2.63 -0.17
N VAL A 66 -7.72 -1.49 0.50
CA VAL A 66 -8.99 -1.02 1.05
C VAL A 66 -9.43 0.21 0.26
N GLU A 67 -10.52 0.08 -0.50
CA GLU A 67 -10.96 1.13 -1.45
C GLU A 67 -11.36 2.45 -0.78
N SER A 68 -11.70 2.40 0.51
CA SER A 68 -12.26 3.51 1.30
C SER A 68 -11.26 4.29 2.15
N ASP A 69 -9.98 3.88 2.22
CA ASP A 69 -8.93 4.58 3.00
C ASP A 69 -7.92 5.30 2.10
N SER A 70 -8.41 6.33 1.39
CA SER A 70 -7.55 7.20 0.58
C SER A 70 -7.08 8.41 1.39
N THR A 71 -5.77 8.64 1.43
CA THR A 71 -5.15 9.77 2.13
C THR A 71 -4.25 10.60 1.20
N LEU A 72 -3.89 11.80 1.65
CA LEU A 72 -2.95 12.67 0.96
C LEU A 72 -1.58 12.57 1.63
N VAL A 73 -0.54 12.33 0.83
CA VAL A 73 0.83 12.17 1.30
C VAL A 73 1.73 13.18 0.62
N ASN A 74 2.54 13.87 1.43
CA ASN A 74 3.59 14.76 0.90
C ASN A 74 4.71 13.92 0.28
N LEU A 75 5.24 14.38 -0.86
CA LEU A 75 6.36 13.71 -1.55
C LEU A 75 7.58 13.48 -0.65
N VAL A 76 7.83 14.36 0.33
CA VAL A 76 8.92 14.24 1.32
C VAL A 76 8.77 13.03 2.27
N ASN A 77 7.55 12.50 2.40
CA ASN A 77 7.25 11.35 3.24
C ASN A 77 7.46 10.01 2.50
N VAL A 78 7.68 10.04 1.19
CA VAL A 78 7.96 8.83 0.39
C VAL A 78 9.39 8.39 0.67
N LYS A 79 9.55 7.15 1.15
CA LYS A 79 10.87 6.57 1.42
C LYS A 79 11.43 5.81 0.23
N GLN A 80 10.63 4.94 -0.37
CA GLN A 80 11.06 4.13 -1.50
C GLN A 80 9.87 3.56 -2.28
N HIS A 81 10.14 3.12 -3.50
CA HIS A 81 9.23 2.26 -4.25
C HIS A 81 9.29 0.83 -3.69
N VAL A 82 8.16 0.15 -3.72
CA VAL A 82 8.00 -1.23 -3.25
C VAL A 82 7.50 -2.08 -4.41
N THR A 83 8.05 -3.28 -4.58
CA THR A 83 7.58 -4.19 -5.61
C THR A 83 6.49 -5.09 -5.03
N ILE A 84 5.28 -4.95 -5.54
CA ILE A 84 4.13 -5.76 -5.12
C ILE A 84 3.70 -6.63 -6.29
N TRP A 85 3.64 -7.94 -6.06
CA TRP A 85 3.05 -8.87 -7.03
C TRP A 85 1.53 -8.87 -6.89
N LEU A 86 0.83 -8.57 -7.97
CA LEU A 86 -0.60 -8.80 -8.07
C LEU A 86 -0.82 -10.22 -8.58
N CYS A 87 -1.45 -11.09 -7.78
CA CYS A 87 -1.52 -12.52 -8.08
C CYS A 87 -2.34 -12.89 -9.33
N ASP A 88 -3.10 -11.94 -9.89
CA ASP A 88 -3.76 -12.05 -11.20
C ASP A 88 -2.77 -11.93 -12.38
N GLN A 89 -1.55 -11.46 -12.12
CA GLN A 89 -0.48 -11.31 -13.10
C GLN A 89 0.60 -12.39 -12.95
N GLN A 90 1.42 -12.52 -14.00
CA GLN A 90 2.61 -13.38 -14.00
C GLN A 90 3.50 -13.06 -12.80
N GLU A 91 3.85 -14.09 -12.03
CA GLU A 91 4.72 -13.96 -10.87
C GLU A 91 6.08 -13.37 -11.27
N PRO A 92 6.51 -12.25 -10.66
CA PRO A 92 7.79 -11.64 -10.95
C PRO A 92 8.93 -12.39 -10.24
N ALA A 93 10.13 -12.33 -10.82
CA ALA A 93 11.31 -12.97 -10.22
C ALA A 93 11.66 -12.45 -8.81
N LYS A 94 11.26 -11.21 -8.48
CA LYS A 94 11.46 -10.59 -7.17
C LYS A 94 10.27 -9.70 -6.83
N TYR A 95 9.78 -9.83 -5.60
CA TYR A 95 8.76 -8.96 -5.01
C TYR A 95 8.92 -8.92 -3.50
N ASP A 96 8.53 -7.80 -2.90
CA ASP A 96 8.57 -7.61 -1.45
C ASP A 96 7.30 -8.16 -0.79
N PHE A 97 6.15 -7.87 -1.43
CA PHE A 97 4.80 -8.22 -0.96
C PHE A 97 3.93 -8.69 -2.11
N TYR A 98 2.76 -9.25 -1.80
CA TYR A 98 1.78 -9.62 -2.81
C TYR A 98 0.36 -9.25 -2.40
N ILE A 99 -0.51 -9.02 -3.38
CA ILE A 99 -1.95 -8.80 -3.20
C ILE A 99 -2.68 -9.89 -3.98
N GLN A 100 -3.57 -10.59 -3.29
CA GLN A 100 -4.47 -11.58 -3.88
C GLN A 100 -5.88 -11.01 -3.94
N GLU A 101 -6.47 -10.95 -5.13
CA GLU A 101 -7.87 -10.58 -5.31
C GLU A 101 -8.80 -11.63 -4.68
N ILE A 102 -9.98 -11.21 -4.21
CA ILE A 102 -10.91 -12.04 -3.43
C ILE A 102 -12.28 -12.05 -4.06
#